data_AF-D9R9X4-F1
#
_entry.id   AF-D9R9X4-F1
#
_cell.length_a   1.000
_cell.length_b   1.000
_cell.length_c   1.000
_cell.angle_alpha   90.00
_cell.angle_beta   90.00
_cell.angle_gamma   90.00
#
_symmetry.space_group_name_H-M   'P 1'
#
loop_
_entity.id
_entity.type
_entity.pdbx_description
1 polymer ?
#
loop_
_entity_poly.entity_id
_entity_poly.type
_entity_poly.pdbx_seq_one_letter_code
_entity_poly.pdbx_strand_id
1 'polypeptide(L)'
;MFIECEKACVYTMDGVFIAEVKVVDSHKDSMGLIFEEEDMDMVNTESVIVFYDGVQGLVTCRCRLSGRVKISGDESGEIGNAIYKVPCLVDELIGIEQRRRDLKVRISMPVTLETADADGKVTHIAAKAKDISAGGIGLEAAVELKESQVFSFLFDTDSDCTRLKASILWVKKISEENEPPRYRYGSRFFDMTTYQESMVRKFTFLEQLKRRKTQ
;
A
#
# COMPACT_ATOMS: atom_id res chain seq x y z
N MET A 1 4.55 -13.76 -13.59
CA MET A 1 4.24 -12.35 -13.97
C MET A 1 3.30 -11.79 -12.93
N PHE A 2 3.53 -10.56 -12.46
CA PHE A 2 2.77 -9.96 -11.35
C PHE A 2 1.58 -9.15 -11.86
N ILE A 3 0.52 -9.07 -11.06
CA ILE A 3 -0.76 -8.47 -11.50
C ILE A 3 -0.94 -7.09 -10.89
N GLU A 4 -0.73 -6.97 -9.58
CA GLU A 4 -0.94 -5.73 -8.82
C GLU A 4 0.32 -5.42 -7.99
N CYS A 5 1.46 -5.30 -8.65
CA CYS A 5 2.73 -4.98 -8.01
C CYS A 5 3.19 -3.57 -8.38
N GLU A 6 3.15 -2.67 -7.41
CA GLU A 6 3.62 -1.28 -7.52
C GLU A 6 4.89 -1.03 -6.69
N LYS A 7 5.30 -2.00 -5.86
CA LYS A 7 6.38 -1.85 -4.88
C LYS A 7 7.15 -3.14 -4.69
N ALA A 8 8.46 -3.04 -4.48
CA ALA A 8 9.32 -4.15 -4.11
C ALA A 8 10.40 -3.72 -3.11
N CYS A 9 10.92 -4.67 -2.35
CA CYS A 9 12.13 -4.47 -1.55
C CYS A 9 13.28 -5.28 -2.16
N VAL A 10 14.43 -4.64 -2.30
CA VAL A 10 15.64 -5.20 -2.91
C VAL A 10 16.62 -5.55 -1.80
N TYR A 11 17.22 -6.73 -1.91
CA TYR A 11 18.18 -7.28 -0.97
C TYR A 11 19.41 -7.80 -1.71
N THR A 12 20.55 -7.81 -1.03
CA THR A 12 21.73 -8.59 -1.48
C THR A 12 21.40 -10.09 -1.49
N MET A 13 22.24 -10.89 -2.14
CA MET A 13 22.11 -12.35 -2.12
C MET A 13 22.24 -12.94 -0.70
N ASP A 14 22.92 -12.23 0.20
CA ASP A 14 23.07 -12.61 1.62
C ASP A 14 21.90 -12.11 2.49
N GLY A 15 20.89 -11.49 1.89
CA GLY A 15 19.67 -11.03 2.57
C GLY A 15 19.77 -9.67 3.26
N VAL A 16 20.80 -8.87 2.96
CA VAL A 16 20.93 -7.51 3.49
C VAL A 16 20.01 -6.57 2.70
N PHE A 17 19.19 -5.79 3.38
CA PHE A 17 18.30 -4.81 2.75
C PHE A 17 19.10 -3.72 2.03
N ILE A 18 18.71 -3.41 0.79
CA ILE A 18 19.30 -2.36 -0.04
C ILE A 18 18.33 -1.19 -0.14
N ALA A 19 17.15 -1.41 -0.72
CA ALA A 19 16.22 -0.34 -1.07
C ALA A 19 14.76 -0.79 -1.15
N GLU A 20 13.84 0.14 -0.92
CA GLU A 20 12.44 0.02 -1.31
C GLU A 20 12.24 0.75 -2.63
N VAL A 21 11.70 0.06 -3.64
CA VAL A 21 11.60 0.59 -5.01
C VAL A 21 10.17 0.55 -5.51
N LYS A 22 9.84 1.51 -6.39
CA LYS A 22 8.60 1.47 -7.17
C LYS A 22 8.76 0.52 -8.34
N VAL A 23 7.73 -0.29 -8.58
CA VAL A 23 7.67 -1.22 -9.71
C VAL A 23 6.76 -0.64 -10.79
N VAL A 24 7.26 -0.60 -12.02
CA VAL A 24 6.52 -0.23 -13.22
C VAL A 24 6.54 -1.39 -14.21
N ASP A 25 5.54 -1.47 -15.08
CA ASP A 25 5.45 -2.54 -16.10
C ASP A 25 5.46 -3.97 -15.49
N SER A 26 4.87 -4.17 -14.31
CA SER A 26 4.92 -5.44 -13.54
C SER A 26 4.30 -6.66 -14.26
N HIS A 27 3.50 -6.41 -15.30
CA HIS A 27 2.90 -7.39 -16.19
C HIS A 27 3.79 -7.72 -17.41
N LYS A 28 5.05 -7.28 -17.45
CA LYS A 28 6.01 -7.64 -18.50
C LYS A 28 7.07 -8.57 -17.95
N ASP A 29 7.72 -9.32 -18.85
CA ASP A 29 8.82 -10.22 -18.47
C ASP A 29 10.02 -9.44 -17.94
N SER A 30 10.27 -8.25 -18.50
CA SER A 30 11.23 -7.27 -18.00
C SER A 30 10.48 -6.11 -17.36
N MET A 31 10.50 -6.07 -16.03
CA MET A 31 9.86 -5.03 -15.23
C MET A 31 10.80 -3.85 -15.04
N GLY A 32 10.27 -2.65 -14.85
CA GLY A 32 11.08 -1.50 -14.44
C GLY A 32 11.08 -1.35 -12.93
N LEU A 33 12.24 -1.24 -12.33
CA LEU A 33 12.41 -0.81 -10.95
C LEU A 33 12.91 0.64 -10.93
N ILE A 34 12.27 1.48 -10.14
CA ILE A 34 12.68 2.88 -9.94
C ILE A 34 13.41 2.98 -8.61
N PHE A 35 14.70 3.32 -8.67
CA PHE A 35 15.57 3.55 -7.52
C PHE A 35 15.86 5.03 -7.34
N GLU A 36 16.04 5.44 -6.09
CA GLU A 36 16.64 6.72 -5.74
C GLU A 36 18.16 6.68 -6.02
N GLU A 37 18.77 7.83 -6.31
CA GLU A 37 20.20 7.93 -6.65
C GLU A 37 21.11 7.37 -5.55
N GLU A 38 20.76 7.57 -4.28
CA GLU A 38 21.56 7.10 -3.13
C GLU A 38 21.62 5.58 -2.98
N ASP A 39 20.59 4.87 -3.44
CA ASP A 39 20.50 3.42 -3.34
C ASP A 39 21.27 2.72 -4.47
N MET A 40 21.42 3.38 -5.62
CA MET A 40 21.91 2.77 -6.86
C MET A 40 23.35 2.25 -6.79
N ASP A 41 24.17 2.82 -5.92
CA ASP A 41 25.55 2.38 -5.71
C ASP A 41 25.63 1.04 -4.96
N MET A 42 24.60 0.70 -4.19
CA MET A 42 24.53 -0.54 -3.42
C MET A 42 23.88 -1.70 -4.21
N VAL A 43 23.28 -1.40 -5.37
CA VAL A 43 22.54 -2.37 -6.18
C VAL A 43 23.49 -3.22 -7.02
N ASN A 44 23.42 -4.54 -6.82
CA ASN A 44 24.16 -5.53 -7.60
C ASN A 44 23.38 -5.98 -8.84
N THR A 45 24.08 -6.54 -9.84
CA THR A 45 23.47 -7.14 -11.03
C THR A 45 22.56 -8.32 -10.70
N GLU A 46 22.90 -9.09 -9.67
CA GLU A 46 22.05 -10.14 -9.13
C GLU A 46 21.57 -9.72 -7.74
N SER A 47 20.27 -9.89 -7.48
CA SER A 47 19.67 -9.48 -6.21
C SER A 47 18.48 -10.36 -5.85
N VAL A 48 18.20 -10.47 -4.56
CA VAL A 48 16.95 -11.03 -4.07
C VAL A 48 15.93 -9.91 -3.97
N ILE A 49 14.77 -10.08 -4.59
CA ILE A 49 13.73 -9.05 -4.62
C ILE A 49 12.42 -9.63 -4.10
N VAL A 50 11.81 -8.92 -3.15
CA VAL A 50 10.49 -9.23 -2.61
C VAL A 50 9.47 -8.29 -3.24
N PHE A 51 8.67 -8.82 -4.16
CA PHE A 51 7.59 -8.10 -4.83
C PHE A 51 6.32 -8.10 -4.00
N TYR A 52 5.69 -6.94 -3.84
CA TYR A 52 4.44 -6.78 -3.08
C TYR A 52 3.24 -6.89 -4.02
N ASP A 53 3.00 -8.09 -4.56
CA ASP A 53 1.88 -8.35 -5.46
C ASP A 53 0.54 -8.37 -4.71
N GLY A 54 -0.42 -7.56 -5.16
CA GLY A 54 -1.74 -7.46 -4.56
C GLY A 54 -2.56 -8.76 -4.60
N VAL A 55 -2.22 -9.68 -5.51
CA VAL A 55 -2.92 -10.95 -5.71
C VAL A 55 -2.17 -12.13 -5.06
N GLN A 56 -0.87 -12.27 -5.34
CA GLN A 56 -0.04 -13.39 -4.87
C GLN A 56 0.60 -13.17 -3.49
N GLY A 57 0.54 -11.95 -2.96
CA GLY A 57 1.17 -11.63 -1.67
C GLY A 57 2.63 -11.17 -1.84
N LEU A 58 3.49 -11.57 -0.92
CA LEU A 58 4.93 -11.31 -1.06
C LEU A 58 5.54 -12.41 -1.93
N VAL A 59 6.13 -12.01 -3.05
CA VAL A 59 6.79 -12.96 -3.96
C VAL A 59 8.28 -12.68 -3.95
N THR A 60 9.05 -13.64 -3.42
CA THR A 60 10.50 -13.54 -3.32
C THR A 60 11.13 -14.20 -4.55
N CYS A 61 11.96 -13.46 -5.26
CA CYS A 61 12.63 -13.91 -6.48
C CYS A 61 14.13 -13.63 -6.43
N ARG A 62 14.91 -14.46 -7.10
CA ARG A 62 16.24 -14.06 -7.57
C ARG A 62 16.06 -13.37 -8.92
N CYS A 63 16.57 -12.16 -9.02
CA CYS A 63 16.41 -11.32 -10.19
C CYS A 63 17.76 -10.86 -10.73
N ARG A 64 17.78 -10.62 -12.05
CA ARG A 64 18.88 -9.96 -12.73
C ARG A 64 18.48 -8.55 -13.11
N LEU A 65 19.30 -7.60 -12.70
CA LEU A 65 19.16 -6.18 -12.95
C LEU A 65 20.14 -5.75 -14.04
N SER A 66 19.65 -5.11 -15.09
CA SER A 66 20.48 -4.79 -16.26
C SER A 66 20.15 -3.43 -16.83
N GLY A 67 21.18 -2.65 -17.19
CA GLY A 67 21.00 -1.30 -17.71
C GLY A 67 20.54 -0.33 -16.62
N ARG A 68 21.25 0.79 -16.49
CA ARG A 68 20.88 1.85 -15.53
C ARG A 68 20.56 3.08 -16.37
N VAL A 69 19.29 3.43 -16.45
CA VAL A 69 18.86 4.64 -17.17
C VAL A 69 18.56 5.70 -16.14
N LYS A 70 19.45 6.71 -16.07
CA LYS A 70 19.21 7.91 -15.27
C LYS A 70 18.04 8.68 -15.89
N ILE A 71 17.00 8.95 -15.11
CA ILE A 71 15.89 9.81 -15.50
C ILE A 71 16.18 11.17 -14.88
N SER A 72 16.30 12.19 -15.72
CA SER A 72 16.56 13.57 -15.31
C SER A 72 15.47 14.45 -15.93
N GLY A 73 14.61 15.04 -15.10
CA GLY A 73 13.44 15.84 -15.53
C GLY A 73 12.46 16.10 -14.39
N ASP A 74 11.22 16.49 -14.72
CA ASP A 74 10.15 16.78 -13.75
C ASP A 74 9.75 15.58 -12.86
N GLU A 75 10.17 14.36 -13.23
CA GLU A 75 10.09 13.16 -12.40
C GLU A 75 11.32 13.08 -11.49
N SER A 76 11.30 13.89 -10.43
CA SER A 76 12.33 13.92 -9.39
C SER A 76 11.97 12.97 -8.23
N GLY A 77 12.97 12.38 -7.57
CA GLY A 77 12.77 11.58 -6.36
C GLY A 77 12.23 12.42 -5.19
N GLU A 78 11.99 11.81 -4.02
CA GLU A 78 11.37 12.49 -2.86
C GLU A 78 12.11 13.79 -2.41
N ILE A 79 13.35 14.03 -2.86
CA ILE A 79 14.19 15.20 -2.53
C ILE A 79 14.69 15.95 -3.79
N GLY A 80 14.05 15.82 -4.94
CA GLY A 80 14.54 16.46 -6.17
C GLY A 80 15.77 15.79 -6.80
N ASN A 81 16.19 14.65 -6.23
CA ASN A 81 17.31 13.85 -6.72
C ASN A 81 16.92 13.09 -8.00
N ALA A 82 17.92 12.67 -8.76
CA ALA A 82 17.65 11.87 -9.94
C ALA A 82 17.17 10.47 -9.54
N ILE A 83 16.29 9.89 -10.34
CA ILE A 83 15.85 8.50 -10.18
C ILE A 83 16.44 7.66 -11.31
N TYR A 84 16.58 6.36 -11.07
CA TYR A 84 17.10 5.41 -12.04
C TYR A 84 16.07 4.36 -12.35
N LYS A 85 15.73 4.20 -13.63
CA LYS A 85 14.95 3.05 -14.10
C LYS A 85 15.90 1.92 -14.45
N VAL A 86 15.72 0.79 -13.77
CA VAL A 86 16.52 -0.42 -13.94
C VAL A 86 15.61 -1.57 -14.38
N PRO A 87 15.78 -2.08 -15.61
CA PRO A 87 15.16 -3.33 -16.05
C PRO A 87 15.51 -4.50 -15.13
N CYS A 88 14.48 -5.24 -14.74
CA CYS A 88 14.53 -6.38 -13.85
C CYS A 88 13.92 -7.61 -14.53
N LEU A 89 14.72 -8.66 -14.64
CA LEU A 89 14.30 -9.98 -15.11
C LEU A 89 14.25 -10.95 -13.93
N VAL A 90 13.16 -11.70 -13.82
CA VAL A 90 13.03 -12.77 -12.81
C VAL A 90 13.73 -14.02 -13.33
N ASP A 91 14.82 -14.42 -12.67
CA ASP A 91 15.54 -15.65 -13.02
C ASP A 91 14.96 -16.86 -12.28
N GLU A 92 14.59 -16.69 -11.01
CA GLU A 92 14.07 -17.78 -10.18
C GLU A 92 13.03 -17.30 -9.17
N LEU A 93 11.95 -18.06 -9.01
CA LEU A 93 10.99 -17.90 -7.93
C LEU A 93 11.49 -18.65 -6.69
N ILE A 94 11.82 -17.93 -5.62
CA ILE A 94 12.32 -18.50 -4.36
C ILE A 94 11.15 -18.90 -3.45
N GLY A 95 10.14 -18.03 -3.34
CA GLY A 95 9.01 -18.31 -2.44
C GLY A 95 7.86 -17.33 -2.57
N ILE A 96 6.68 -17.77 -2.13
CA ILE A 96 5.45 -16.97 -2.09
C ILE A 96 4.89 -17.01 -0.68
N GLU A 97 4.67 -15.85 -0.08
CA GLU A 97 4.05 -15.69 1.23
C GLU A 97 2.76 -14.88 1.12
N GLN A 98 1.63 -15.52 1.41
CA GLN A 98 0.34 -14.85 1.56
C GLN A 98 0.24 -14.19 2.94
N ARG A 99 0.88 -13.03 3.08
CA ARG A 99 0.88 -12.28 4.36
C ARG A 99 -0.51 -11.75 4.78
N ARG A 100 -1.49 -11.73 3.86
CA ARG A 100 -2.86 -11.29 4.13
C ARG A 100 -3.77 -12.51 4.14
N ARG A 101 -4.38 -12.81 5.28
CA ARG A 101 -5.46 -13.81 5.38
C ARG A 101 -6.76 -13.31 4.74
N ASP A 102 -6.94 -11.99 4.72
CA ASP A 102 -8.15 -11.35 4.22
C ASP A 102 -7.92 -10.65 2.89
N LEU A 103 -8.88 -10.83 1.98
CA LEU A 103 -8.95 -10.11 0.72
C LEU A 103 -8.96 -8.60 0.94
N LYS A 104 -8.04 -7.90 0.28
CA LYS A 104 -7.99 -6.44 0.23
C LYS A 104 -8.50 -5.97 -1.13
N VAL A 105 -9.38 -4.98 -1.13
CA VAL A 105 -9.86 -4.32 -2.36
C VAL A 105 -9.63 -2.83 -2.28
N ARG A 106 -9.25 -2.19 -3.41
CA ARG A 106 -9.26 -0.73 -3.49
C ARG A 106 -10.71 -0.25 -3.55
N ILE A 107 -10.98 0.90 -2.95
CA ILE A 107 -12.28 1.57 -2.93
C ILE A 107 -12.08 3.07 -3.02
N SER A 108 -13.15 3.83 -3.17
CA SER A 108 -13.11 5.29 -3.13
C SER A 108 -14.40 5.79 -2.53
N MET A 109 -14.48 5.83 -1.20
CA MET A 109 -15.65 6.33 -0.47
C MET A 109 -15.26 7.44 0.51
N PRO A 110 -16.00 8.57 0.55
CA PRO A 110 -15.84 9.55 1.61
C PRO A 110 -16.33 8.97 2.93
N VAL A 111 -15.61 9.25 4.02
CA VAL A 111 -16.00 8.84 5.38
C VAL A 111 -15.70 9.98 6.37
N THR A 112 -16.47 10.03 7.45
CA THR A 112 -16.20 10.92 8.57
C THR A 112 -15.70 10.09 9.74
N LEU A 113 -14.46 10.34 10.15
CA LEU A 113 -13.86 9.71 11.31
C LEU A 113 -14.27 10.48 12.56
N GLU A 114 -14.63 9.77 13.62
CA GLU A 114 -14.78 10.34 14.97
C GLU A 114 -13.69 9.77 15.86
N THR A 115 -12.91 10.68 16.45
CA THR A 115 -11.89 10.41 17.46
C THR A 115 -12.19 11.25 18.69
N ALA A 116 -11.82 10.78 19.88
CA ALA A 116 -11.85 11.57 21.09
C ALA A 116 -10.43 11.83 21.59
N ASP A 117 -10.17 12.99 22.17
CA ASP A 117 -8.94 13.25 22.91
C ASP A 117 -9.02 12.72 24.34
N ALA A 118 -7.96 12.94 25.13
CA ALA A 118 -7.89 12.49 26.53
C ALA A 118 -8.98 13.10 27.42
N ASP A 119 -9.52 14.26 27.04
CA ASP A 119 -10.59 14.97 27.75
C ASP A 119 -11.99 14.54 27.27
N GLY A 120 -12.06 13.58 26.34
CA GLY A 120 -13.31 13.06 25.79
C GLY A 120 -13.95 13.95 24.73
N LYS A 121 -13.26 15.00 24.27
CA LYS A 121 -13.79 15.88 23.23
C LYS A 121 -13.74 15.18 21.88
N VAL A 122 -14.92 14.99 21.30
CA VAL A 122 -15.07 14.35 19.99
C VAL A 122 -14.68 15.31 18.88
N THR A 123 -13.83 14.84 17.97
CA THR A 123 -13.42 15.53 16.76
C THR A 123 -13.87 14.73 15.55
N HIS A 124 -14.47 15.43 14.58
CA HIS A 124 -14.88 14.87 13.30
C HIS A 124 -13.85 15.22 12.22
N ILE A 125 -13.37 14.22 11.49
CA ILE A 125 -12.33 14.37 10.48
C ILE A 125 -12.86 13.80 9.16
N ALA A 126 -12.94 14.66 8.14
CA ALA A 126 -13.23 14.21 6.79
C ALA A 126 -12.05 13.41 6.23
N ALA A 127 -12.33 12.20 5.75
CA ALA A 127 -11.34 11.31 5.17
C ALA A 127 -11.90 10.59 3.94
N LYS A 128 -11.00 9.96 3.18
CA LYS A 128 -11.35 9.11 2.04
C LYS A 128 -10.81 7.72 2.28
N ALA A 129 -11.67 6.70 2.28
CA ALA A 129 -11.22 5.32 2.25
C ALA A 129 -10.79 4.95 0.83
N LYS A 130 -9.60 4.36 0.74
CA LYS A 130 -8.94 4.01 -0.52
C LYS A 130 -8.78 2.51 -0.71
N ASP A 131 -8.77 1.76 0.38
CA ASP A 131 -8.80 0.30 0.36
C ASP A 131 -9.34 -0.26 1.68
N ILE A 132 -9.86 -1.48 1.62
CA ILE A 132 -10.46 -2.17 2.77
C ILE A 132 -10.25 -3.68 2.66
N SER A 133 -10.12 -4.35 3.79
CA SER A 133 -10.18 -5.81 3.96
C SER A 133 -11.03 -6.16 5.17
N ALA A 134 -11.26 -7.44 5.45
CA ALA A 134 -11.98 -7.85 6.66
C ALA A 134 -11.28 -7.43 7.97
N GLY A 135 -9.95 -7.25 7.93
CA GLY A 135 -9.15 -6.90 9.10
C GLY A 135 -8.83 -5.41 9.25
N GLY A 136 -9.11 -4.56 8.25
CA GLY A 136 -8.73 -3.15 8.35
C GLY A 136 -9.09 -2.28 7.13
N ILE A 137 -8.77 -1.00 7.26
CA ILE A 137 -9.10 0.03 6.26
C ILE A 137 -7.91 0.99 6.06
N GLY A 138 -7.68 1.37 4.80
CA GLY A 138 -6.69 2.35 4.42
C GLY A 138 -7.34 3.69 4.06
N LEU A 139 -6.97 4.75 4.79
CA LEU A 139 -7.60 6.08 4.70
C LEU A 139 -6.63 7.14 4.19
N GLU A 140 -7.17 8.25 3.66
CA GLU A 140 -6.44 9.49 3.40
C GLU A 140 -7.17 10.67 4.04
N ALA A 141 -6.46 11.59 4.68
CA ALA A 141 -7.03 12.81 5.24
C ALA A 141 -6.00 13.96 5.25
N ALA A 142 -6.48 15.19 5.47
CA ALA A 142 -5.64 16.39 5.58
C ALA A 142 -5.10 16.64 7.01
N VAL A 143 -5.64 15.93 7.99
CA VAL A 143 -5.26 16.04 9.41
C VAL A 143 -4.39 14.86 9.75
N GLU A 144 -3.21 15.08 10.35
CA GLU A 144 -2.30 14.03 10.83
C GLU A 144 -2.90 13.32 12.06
N LEU A 145 -3.02 11.99 11.96
CA LEU A 145 -3.39 11.10 13.08
C LEU A 145 -2.15 10.41 13.63
N LYS A 146 -2.22 9.90 14.87
CA LYS A 146 -1.11 9.19 15.51
C LYS A 146 -1.28 7.69 15.45
N GLU A 147 -0.18 6.95 15.44
CA GLU A 147 -0.21 5.49 15.65
C GLU A 147 -0.91 5.15 16.97
N SER A 148 -1.63 4.02 16.98
CA SER A 148 -2.50 3.57 18.07
C SER A 148 -3.71 4.46 18.36
N GLN A 149 -3.88 5.59 17.68
CA GLN A 149 -5.06 6.42 17.84
C GLN A 149 -6.30 5.66 17.37
N VAL A 150 -7.33 5.67 18.21
CA VAL A 150 -8.61 5.01 17.94
C VAL A 150 -9.55 6.00 17.28
N PHE A 151 -10.25 5.52 16.27
CA PHE A 151 -11.37 6.23 15.67
C PHE A 151 -12.51 5.26 15.38
N SER A 152 -13.67 5.83 15.11
CA SER A 152 -14.79 5.10 14.56
C SER A 152 -15.38 5.85 13.38
N PHE A 153 -16.13 5.18 12.52
CA PHE A 153 -16.83 5.80 11.40
C PHE A 153 -18.08 5.00 11.05
N LEU A 154 -19.02 5.63 10.36
CA LEU A 154 -20.13 4.93 9.75
C LEU A 154 -19.66 4.29 8.44
N PHE A 155 -19.71 2.96 8.40
CA PHE A 155 -19.50 2.17 7.20
C PHE A 155 -20.86 1.93 6.55
N ASP A 156 -21.11 2.69 5.49
CA ASP A 156 -22.36 2.66 4.75
C ASP A 156 -22.17 1.93 3.42
N THR A 157 -23.06 1.00 3.13
CA THR A 157 -23.09 0.20 1.90
C THR A 157 -24.49 0.29 1.30
N ASP A 158 -24.65 -0.11 0.04
CA ASP A 158 -25.95 -0.04 -0.65
C ASP A 158 -27.10 -0.76 0.11
N SER A 159 -26.78 -1.75 0.94
CA SER A 159 -27.77 -2.54 1.68
C SER A 159 -27.78 -2.34 3.19
N ASP A 160 -26.68 -1.89 3.78
CA ASP A 160 -26.46 -1.93 5.22
C ASP A 160 -25.56 -0.78 5.71
N CYS A 161 -25.82 -0.30 6.92
CA CYS A 161 -25.00 0.70 7.59
C CYS A 161 -24.61 0.24 9.01
N THR A 162 -23.33 0.35 9.36
CA THR A 162 -22.85 -0.02 10.70
C THR A 162 -21.70 0.87 11.16
N ARG A 163 -21.56 1.06 12.48
CA ARG A 163 -20.41 1.76 13.06
C ARG A 163 -19.23 0.82 13.21
N LEU A 164 -18.12 1.10 12.55
CA LEU A 164 -16.87 0.36 12.73
C LEU A 164 -15.89 1.14 13.61
N LYS A 165 -15.09 0.42 14.38
CA LYS A 165 -13.98 0.96 15.18
C LYS A 165 -12.65 0.47 14.62
N ALA A 166 -11.66 1.34 14.60
CA ALA A 166 -10.33 1.01 14.11
C ALA A 166 -9.24 1.79 14.86
N SER A 167 -8.04 1.22 14.88
CA SER A 167 -6.84 1.86 15.41
C SER A 167 -5.83 2.06 14.28
N ILE A 168 -5.15 3.22 14.28
CA ILE A 168 -4.10 3.53 13.31
C ILE A 168 -2.88 2.63 13.58
N LEU A 169 -2.38 1.97 12.54
CA LEU A 169 -1.17 1.14 12.57
C LEU A 169 0.06 1.87 12.08
N TRP A 170 -0.08 2.74 11.06
CA TRP A 170 1.00 3.50 10.47
C TRP A 170 0.45 4.75 9.78
N VAL A 171 1.32 5.74 9.63
CA VAL A 171 1.03 7.04 9.01
C VAL A 171 2.14 7.37 8.01
N LYS A 172 1.78 7.81 6.80
CA LYS A 172 2.73 8.33 5.81
C LYS A 172 2.23 9.67 5.29
N LYS A 173 3.04 10.73 5.35
CA LYS A 173 2.77 11.98 4.62
C LYS A 173 2.94 11.71 3.13
N ILE A 174 1.95 12.10 2.33
CA ILE A 174 1.92 11.86 0.87
C ILE A 174 1.87 13.16 0.05
N SER A 175 1.78 14.31 0.71
CA SER A 175 1.88 15.63 0.07
C SER A 175 3.33 16.12 0.09
N GLU A 176 3.74 16.80 -0.97
CA GLU A 176 5.02 17.51 -1.05
C GLU A 176 5.06 18.75 -0.13
N GLU A 177 6.23 19.38 0.02
CA GLU A 177 6.40 20.55 0.92
C GLU A 177 5.53 21.75 0.53
N ASN A 178 5.26 21.94 -0.77
CA ASN A 178 4.50 23.07 -1.29
C ASN A 178 2.99 22.78 -1.42
N GLU A 179 2.54 21.59 -1.05
CA GLU A 179 1.14 21.19 -1.14
C GLU A 179 0.42 21.21 0.22
N PRO A 180 -0.91 21.40 0.24
CA PRO A 180 -1.69 21.18 1.46
C PRO A 180 -1.42 19.79 2.03
N PRO A 181 -1.21 19.68 3.36
CA PRO A 181 -0.79 18.43 3.97
C PRO A 181 -1.81 17.33 3.71
N ARG A 182 -1.32 16.18 3.23
CA ARG A 182 -2.12 14.96 3.06
C ARG A 182 -1.38 13.78 3.65
N TYR A 183 -2.13 12.94 4.32
CA TYR A 183 -1.61 11.78 5.01
C TYR A 183 -2.37 10.53 4.59
N ARG A 184 -1.63 9.43 4.49
CA ARG A 184 -2.12 8.08 4.25
C ARG A 184 -2.01 7.27 5.54
N TYR A 185 -3.06 6.50 5.82
CA TYR A 185 -3.17 5.67 7.01
C TYR A 185 -3.41 4.21 6.64
N GLY A 186 -2.79 3.31 7.39
CA GLY A 186 -3.27 1.93 7.52
C GLY A 186 -3.83 1.73 8.90
N SER A 187 -5.03 1.13 8.99
CA SER A 187 -5.72 0.92 10.26
C SER A 187 -6.18 -0.53 10.40
N ARG A 188 -6.32 -1.00 11.64
CA ARG A 188 -6.89 -2.31 11.97
C ARG A 188 -8.24 -2.16 12.63
N PHE A 189 -9.23 -2.92 12.18
CA PHE A 189 -10.50 -3.02 12.89
C PHE A 189 -10.33 -3.76 14.22
N PHE A 190 -11.10 -3.38 15.22
CA PHE A 190 -11.14 -4.08 16.51
C PHE A 190 -12.57 -4.02 17.07
N ASP A 191 -12.88 -4.90 18.04
CA ASP A 191 -14.20 -5.05 18.64
C ASP A 191 -15.34 -5.22 17.61
N MET A 192 -15.06 -5.89 16.50
CA MET A 192 -16.07 -6.21 15.51
C MET A 192 -16.97 -7.34 16.00
N THR A 193 -18.28 -7.16 15.87
CA THR A 193 -19.23 -8.26 15.98
C THR A 193 -19.11 -9.18 14.76
N THR A 194 -19.55 -10.45 14.90
CA THR A 194 -19.62 -11.41 13.78
C THR A 194 -20.41 -10.85 12.60
N TYR A 195 -21.45 -10.06 12.88
CA TYR A 195 -22.27 -9.39 11.87
C TYR A 195 -21.46 -8.34 11.09
N GLN A 196 -20.74 -7.46 11.79
CA GLN A 196 -19.88 -6.45 11.17
C GLN A 196 -18.78 -7.09 10.32
N GLU A 197 -18.13 -8.14 10.82
CA GLU A 197 -17.09 -8.84 10.08
C GLU A 197 -17.65 -9.47 8.80
N SER A 198 -18.79 -10.13 8.91
CA SER A 198 -19.50 -10.73 7.76
C SER A 198 -19.89 -9.69 6.72
N MET A 199 -20.35 -8.51 7.16
CA MET A 199 -20.71 -7.40 6.28
C MET A 199 -19.50 -6.87 5.51
N VAL A 200 -18.38 -6.61 6.19
CA VAL A 200 -17.15 -6.15 5.53
C VAL A 200 -16.60 -7.21 4.57
N ARG A 201 -16.61 -8.49 4.95
CA ARG A 201 -16.22 -9.61 4.07
C ARG A 201 -17.10 -9.69 2.82
N LYS A 202 -18.42 -9.58 2.98
CA LYS A 202 -19.37 -9.57 1.86
C LYS A 202 -19.11 -8.39 0.94
N PHE A 203 -18.94 -7.19 1.50
CA PHE A 203 -18.66 -5.98 0.73
C PHE A 203 -17.35 -6.10 -0.07
N THR A 204 -16.25 -6.49 0.59
CA THR A 204 -14.94 -6.66 -0.07
C THR A 204 -15.01 -7.66 -1.22
N PHE A 205 -15.71 -8.78 -1.03
CA PHE A 205 -15.91 -9.78 -2.08
C PHE A 205 -16.72 -9.24 -3.27
N LEU A 206 -17.83 -8.54 -3.00
CA LEU A 206 -18.67 -7.95 -4.07
C LEU A 206 -17.92 -6.88 -4.86
N GLU A 207 -17.13 -6.03 -4.19
CA GLU A 207 -16.29 -5.03 -4.87
C GLU A 207 -15.20 -5.68 -5.73
N GLN A 208 -14.61 -6.80 -5.29
CA GLN A 208 -13.67 -7.55 -6.12
C GLN A 208 -14.34 -8.12 -7.38
N LEU A 209 -15.56 -8.66 -7.24
CA LEU A 209 -16.31 -9.20 -8.38
C LEU A 209 -16.68 -8.10 -9.39
N LYS A 210 -17.06 -6.92 -8.93
CA LYS A 210 -17.34 -5.76 -9.82
C LYS A 210 -16.10 -5.45 -10.67
N ARG A 211 -14.92 -5.40 -10.07
CA ARG A 211 -13.64 -5.10 -10.76
C ARG A 211 -13.28 -6.13 -11.82
N ARG A 212 -13.49 -7.42 -11.55
CA ARG A 212 -13.21 -8.50 -12.52
C ARG A 212 -14.11 -8.48 -13.74
N LYS A 213 -15.28 -7.85 -13.68
CA LYS A 213 -16.20 -7.70 -14.82
C LYS A 213 -15.88 -6.49 -15.70
N THR A 214 -15.03 -5.58 -15.24
CA THR A 214 -14.66 -4.34 -15.95
C THR A 214 -13.28 -4.42 -16.60
N GLN A 215 -12.53 -5.50 -16.37
CA GLN A 215 -11.34 -5.89 -17.13
C GLN A 215 -11.74 -6.85 -18.27
#